data_AF-A0A0N0TQ50-F1
#
_entry.id   AF-A0A0N0TQ50-F1
#
_cell.length_a   1.000
_cell.length_b   1.000
_cell.length_c   1.000
_cell.angle_alpha   90.00
_cell.angle_beta   90.00
_cell.angle_gamma   90.00
#
_symmetry.space_group_name_H-M   'P 1'
#
loop_
_entity.id
_entity.type
_entity.pdbx_description
1 polymer ?
#
loop_
_entity_poly.entity_id
_entity_poly.type
_entity_poly.pdbx_seq_one_letter_code
_entity_poly.pdbx_strand_id
1 'polypeptide(L)'
;MADDLRVLSDLKSKFAHYDDYQRCLADLGKAILEINRINKESAGKDEIGTTYHDQVDKPTENLTETLSYVTTRLGTVVEAGNGTSDIMDRSDEEAGSQADAF
;
A
#
# COMPACT_ATOMS: atom_id res chain seq x y z
N MET A 1 -17.73 25.60 0.08
CA MET A 1 -18.82 24.96 -0.71
C MET A 1 -18.29 24.45 -2.05
N ALA A 2 -18.27 25.22 -3.15
CA ALA A 2 -17.86 24.69 -4.46
C ALA A 2 -16.38 24.24 -4.54
N ASP A 3 -15.49 24.95 -3.83
CA ASP A 3 -14.06 24.60 -3.79
C ASP A 3 -13.80 23.40 -2.87
N ASP A 4 -14.51 23.30 -1.74
CA ASP A 4 -14.42 22.16 -0.82
C ASP A 4 -14.90 20.86 -1.46
N LEU A 5 -16.03 20.89 -2.17
CA LEU A 5 -16.55 19.75 -2.95
C LEU A 5 -15.56 19.27 -4.01
N ARG A 6 -14.82 20.20 -4.63
CA ARG A 6 -13.78 19.87 -5.62
C ARG A 6 -12.57 19.24 -4.95
N VAL A 7 -12.13 19.73 -3.80
CA VAL A 7 -11.04 19.13 -3.02
C VAL A 7 -11.38 17.70 -2.58
N LEU A 8 -12.60 17.49 -2.10
CA LEU A 8 -13.09 16.17 -1.70
C LEU A 8 -13.16 15.19 -2.88
N SER A 9 -13.66 15.65 -4.03
CA SER A 9 -13.67 14.90 -5.29
C SER A 9 -12.26 14.48 -5.71
N ASP A 10 -11.30 15.41 -5.70
CA ASP A 10 -9.91 15.12 -6.05
C ASP A 10 -9.26 14.14 -5.06
N LEU A 11 -9.60 14.23 -3.78
CA LEU A 11 -9.12 13.30 -2.75
C LEU A 11 -9.66 11.89 -3.00
N LYS A 12 -10.98 11.75 -3.17
CA LYS A 12 -11.64 10.47 -3.51
C LYS A 12 -11.06 9.86 -4.78
N SER A 13 -10.80 10.67 -5.80
CA SER A 13 -10.19 10.21 -7.06
C SER A 13 -8.77 9.69 -6.89
N LYS A 14 -7.95 10.29 -6.01
CA LYS A 14 -6.58 9.81 -5.73
C LYS A 14 -6.56 8.47 -4.99
N PHE A 15 -7.59 8.21 -4.19
CA PHE A 15 -7.73 6.94 -3.46
C PHE A 15 -8.50 5.86 -4.23
N ALA A 16 -9.19 6.22 -5.32
CA ALA A 16 -9.99 5.28 -6.11
C ALA A 16 -9.19 4.09 -6.68
N HIS A 17 -7.89 4.25 -6.92
CA HIS A 17 -7.01 3.21 -7.44
C HIS A 17 -6.27 2.42 -6.35
N TYR A 18 -6.54 2.70 -5.07
CA TYR A 18 -5.84 2.04 -3.98
C TYR A 18 -6.00 0.52 -4.01
N ASP A 19 -7.21 0.02 -4.26
CA ASP A 19 -7.46 -1.43 -4.33
C ASP A 19 -6.60 -2.11 -5.40
N ASP A 20 -6.39 -1.45 -6.54
CA ASP A 20 -5.54 -1.94 -7.62
C ASP A 20 -4.07 -1.97 -7.19
N TYR A 21 -3.60 -0.92 -6.49
CA TYR A 21 -2.24 -0.88 -5.93
C TYR A 21 -2.05 -1.94 -4.85
N GLN A 22 -3.02 -2.14 -3.97
CA GLN A 22 -2.94 -3.14 -2.90
C GLN A 22 -2.90 -4.57 -3.48
N ARG A 23 -3.69 -4.86 -4.53
CA ARG A 23 -3.63 -6.14 -5.26
C ARG A 23 -2.27 -6.36 -5.92
N CYS A 24 -1.76 -5.34 -6.62
CA CYS A 24 -0.46 -5.41 -7.27
C CYS A 24 0.67 -5.67 -6.27
N LEU A 25 0.68 -4.95 -5.14
CA LEU A 25 1.67 -5.14 -4.07
C LEU A 25 1.53 -6.52 -3.41
N ALA A 26 0.30 -7.01 -3.21
CA ALA A 26 0.08 -8.35 -2.66
C ALA A 26 0.60 -9.46 -3.59
N ASP A 27 0.37 -9.33 -4.90
CA ASP A 27 0.87 -10.30 -5.88
C ASP A 27 2.39 -10.24 -6.04
N LEU A 28 2.96 -9.03 -6.04
CA LEU A 28 4.42 -8.84 -5.98
C LEU A 28 5.01 -9.48 -4.72
N GLY A 29 4.31 -9.41 -3.59
CA GLY A 29 4.74 -10.02 -2.32
C GLY A 29 4.75 -11.53 -2.37
N LYS A 30 3.73 -12.15 -2.96
CA LYS A 30 3.71 -13.60 -3.18
C LYS A 30 4.89 -14.02 -4.05
N ALA A 31 5.15 -13.29 -5.14
CA ALA A 31 6.24 -13.61 -6.05
C ALA A 31 7.62 -13.51 -5.37
N ILE A 32 7.86 -12.46 -4.56
CA ILE A 32 9.13 -12.29 -3.83
C ILE A 32 9.32 -13.39 -2.78
N LEU A 33 8.26 -13.74 -2.03
CA LEU A 33 8.32 -14.83 -1.06
C LEU A 33 8.61 -16.17 -1.74
N GLU A 34 8.02 -16.42 -2.90
CA GLU A 34 8.28 -17.62 -3.67
C GLU A 34 9.72 -17.66 -4.21
N ILE A 35 10.25 -16.55 -4.71
CA ILE A 35 11.66 -16.42 -5.10
C ILE A 35 12.59 -16.69 -3.92
N ASN A 36 12.34 -16.06 -2.76
CA ASN A 36 13.15 -16.26 -1.56
C ASN A 36 13.11 -17.73 -1.08
N ARG A 37 11.93 -18.36 -1.11
CA ARG A 37 11.76 -19.78 -0.79
C ARG A 37 12.59 -20.65 -1.74
N ILE A 38 12.45 -20.44 -3.05
CA ILE A 38 13.21 -21.19 -4.07
C ILE A 38 14.70 -20.98 -3.85
N ASN A 39 15.16 -19.75 -3.60
CA ASN A 39 16.58 -19.47 -3.38
C ASN A 39 17.13 -20.20 -2.15
N LYS A 40 16.40 -20.20 -1.02
CA LYS A 40 16.80 -20.91 0.20
C LYS A 40 16.82 -22.44 0.04
N GLU A 41 15.96 -22.97 -0.81
CA GLU A 41 15.91 -24.40 -1.13
C GLU A 41 16.87 -24.78 -2.27
N SER A 42 17.38 -23.78 -3.00
CA SER A 42 18.27 -23.96 -4.14
C SER A 42 19.72 -23.88 -3.71
N ALA A 43 20.55 -24.65 -4.42
CA ALA A 43 21.97 -24.85 -4.15
C ALA A 43 22.27 -25.75 -2.94
N GLY A 44 23.25 -26.63 -3.11
CA GLY A 44 23.66 -27.57 -2.09
C GLY A 44 24.44 -26.89 -0.97
N LYS A 45 24.90 -27.66 0.01
CA LYS A 45 25.81 -27.17 1.07
C LYS A 45 27.28 -27.18 0.65
N ASP A 46 27.54 -27.25 -0.65
CA ASP A 46 28.88 -27.19 -1.19
C ASP A 46 29.37 -25.73 -1.28
N GLU A 47 30.63 -25.56 -1.66
CA GLU A 47 31.27 -24.24 -1.72
C GLU A 47 30.57 -23.31 -2.74
N ILE A 48 30.02 -23.90 -3.81
CA ILE A 48 29.23 -23.20 -4.82
C ILE A 48 27.90 -22.73 -4.23
N GLY A 49 27.18 -23.59 -3.52
CA GLY A 49 25.91 -23.21 -2.91
C GLY A 49 26.07 -22.22 -1.76
N THR A 50 27.15 -22.30 -0.99
CA THR A 50 27.48 -21.28 0.01
C THR A 50 27.70 -19.91 -0.64
N THR A 51 28.48 -19.87 -1.73
CA THR A 51 28.72 -18.64 -2.50
C THR A 51 27.43 -18.08 -3.11
N TYR A 52 26.53 -18.96 -3.55
CA TYR A 52 25.23 -18.56 -4.06
C TYR A 52 24.36 -17.91 -2.98
N HIS A 53 24.22 -18.55 -1.82
CA HIS A 53 23.44 -18.01 -0.70
C HIS A 53 23.97 -16.65 -0.21
N ASP A 54 25.30 -16.48 -0.12
CA ASP A 54 25.91 -15.21 0.25
C ASP A 54 25.54 -14.06 -0.70
N GLN A 55 25.29 -14.35 -1.96
CA GLN A 55 24.93 -13.35 -2.97
C GLN A 55 23.43 -13.08 -3.05
N VAL A 56 22.58 -14.06 -2.72
CA VAL A 56 21.16 -14.03 -3.10
C VAL A 56 20.22 -13.93 -1.89
N ASP A 57 20.58 -14.51 -0.75
CA ASP A 57 19.69 -14.55 0.43
C ASP A 57 19.41 -13.14 0.95
N LYS A 58 20.46 -12.35 1.20
CA LYS A 58 20.32 -11.00 1.76
C LYS A 58 19.56 -10.03 0.84
N PRO A 59 19.85 -9.95 -0.48
CA PRO A 59 19.04 -9.12 -1.37
C PRO A 59 17.57 -9.53 -1.44
N THR A 60 17.24 -10.82 -1.42
CA THR A 60 15.84 -11.28 -1.48
C THR A 60 15.07 -11.10 -0.18
N GLU A 61 15.76 -11.18 0.96
CA GLU A 61 15.21 -10.76 2.25
C GLU A 61 14.93 -9.24 2.27
N ASN A 62 15.88 -8.41 1.83
CA ASN A 62 15.69 -6.95 1.73
C ASN A 62 14.52 -6.55 0.81
N LEU A 63 14.29 -7.29 -0.28
CA LEU A 63 13.13 -7.07 -1.15
C LEU A 63 11.82 -7.33 -0.43
N THR A 64 11.78 -8.39 0.40
CA THR A 64 10.60 -8.73 1.21
C THR A 64 10.32 -7.62 2.23
N GLU A 65 11.34 -7.13 2.94
CA GLU A 65 11.21 -6.04 3.90
C GLU A 65 10.77 -4.72 3.24
N THR A 66 11.38 -4.37 2.12
CA THR A 66 11.07 -3.15 1.36
C THR A 66 9.61 -3.15 0.93
N LEU A 67 9.12 -4.28 0.41
CA LEU A 67 7.74 -4.38 -0.02
C LEU A 67 6.76 -4.31 1.16
N SER A 68 7.08 -4.96 2.27
CA SER A 68 6.29 -4.88 3.51
C SER A 68 6.17 -3.43 4.00
N TYR A 69 7.28 -2.69 3.96
CA TYR A 69 7.32 -1.27 4.32
C TYR A 69 6.43 -0.42 3.41
N VAL A 70 6.53 -0.59 2.08
CA VAL A 70 5.71 0.13 1.10
C VAL A 70 4.22 -0.18 1.30
N THR A 71 3.88 -1.45 1.48
CA THR A 71 2.50 -1.90 1.69
C THR A 71 1.90 -1.28 2.95
N THR A 72 2.65 -1.30 4.06
CA THR A 72 2.24 -0.70 5.33
C THR A 72 2.01 0.81 5.19
N ARG A 73 2.95 1.52 4.55
CA ARG A 73 2.83 2.97 4.33
C ARG A 73 1.63 3.32 3.46
N LEU A 74 1.42 2.57 2.38
CA LEU A 74 0.28 2.80 1.50
C LEU A 74 -1.04 2.59 2.26
N GLY A 75 -1.14 1.54 3.09
CA GLY A 75 -2.30 1.31 3.96
C GLY A 75 -2.59 2.47 4.91
N THR A 76 -1.58 2.99 5.60
CA THR A 76 -1.74 4.15 6.49
C THR A 76 -2.22 5.40 5.74
N VAL A 77 -1.70 5.66 4.53
CA VAL A 77 -2.12 6.82 3.73
C VAL A 77 -3.59 6.71 3.32
N VAL A 78 -4.08 5.50 3.06
CA VAL A 78 -5.49 5.29 2.69
C VAL A 78 -6.43 5.35 3.87
N GLU A 79 -6.05 4.79 5.01
CA GLU A 79 -6.82 4.97 6.25
C GLU A 79 -6.97 6.46 6.58
N ALA A 80 -5.90 7.24 6.46
CA ALA A 80 -5.93 8.68 6.67
C ALA A 80 -6.77 9.41 5.60
N GLY A 81 -6.71 8.97 4.35
CA GLY A 81 -7.50 9.49 3.24
C GLY A 81 -9.00 9.29 3.43
N ASN A 82 -9.40 8.06 3.77
CA ASN A 82 -10.79 7.70 4.06
C ASN A 82 -11.30 8.47 5.28
N GLY A 83 -10.52 8.54 6.37
CA GLY A 83 -10.89 9.31 7.56
C GLY A 83 -11.07 10.81 7.26
N THR A 84 -10.21 11.38 6.41
CA THR A 84 -10.35 12.78 5.98
C THR A 84 -11.59 12.98 5.12
N SER A 85 -11.86 12.07 4.18
CA SER A 85 -13.06 12.10 3.35
C SER A 85 -14.33 12.05 4.20
N ASP A 86 -14.40 11.15 5.17
CA ASP A 86 -15.56 11.00 6.06
C ASP A 86 -15.81 12.25 6.91
N ILE A 87 -14.75 12.91 7.38
CA ILE A 87 -14.86 14.17 8.13
C ILE A 87 -15.42 15.29 7.25
N MET A 88 -14.96 15.36 6.00
CA MET A 88 -15.44 16.36 5.04
C MET A 88 -16.88 16.11 4.63
N ASP A 89 -17.26 14.86 4.33
CA ASP A 89 -18.64 14.47 4.02
C ASP A 89 -19.61 14.88 5.16
N ARG A 90 -19.24 14.62 6.42
CA ARG A 90 -20.05 15.05 7.59
C ARG A 90 -20.13 16.56 7.76
N SER A 91 -19.03 17.27 7.49
CA SER A 91 -19.01 18.74 7.58
C SER A 91 -19.91 19.37 6.52
N ASP A 92 -19.94 18.80 5.30
CA ASP A 92 -20.84 19.24 4.24
C ASP A 92 -22.32 18.95 4.57
N GLU A 93 -22.63 17.78 5.15
CA GLU A 93 -23.98 17.47 5.63
C GLU A 93 -24.45 18.43 6.73
N GLU A 94 -23.59 18.71 7.71
CA GLU A 94 -23.88 19.65 8.80
C GLU A 94 -24.09 21.08 8.27
N ALA A 95 -23.23 21.55 7.35
CA ALA A 95 -23.35 22.87 6.74
C ALA A 95 -24.60 23.00 5.86
N GLY A 96 -24.97 21.96 5.11
CA GLY A 96 -26.21 21.89 4.34
C GLY A 96 -27.45 21.93 5.23
N SER A 97 -27.44 21.17 6.33
CA SER A 97 -28.55 21.14 7.30
C SER A 97 -28.78 22.48 8.02
N GLN A 98 -27.71 23.26 8.25
CA GLN A 98 -27.82 24.62 8.81
C GLN A 98 -28.32 25.63 7.78
N ALA A 99 -28.00 25.45 6.49
CA ALA A 99 -28.46 26.34 5.42
C ALA A 99 -29.96 26.18 5.13
N ASP A 100 -30.51 24.97 5.24
CA ASP A 100 -31.95 24.68 5.07
C ASP A 100 -32.80 25.07 6.29
N ALA A 101 -32.18 25.43 7.42
CA ALA A 101 -32.84 25.82 8.66
C ALA A 101 -33.14 27.35 8.77
N PHE A 102 -32.83 28.12 7.72
CA PHE A 102 -33.15 29.55 7.56
C PHE A 102 -34.06 29.78 6.36
#